data_AF-A0AAU6GJ37-F1
#
_entry.id   AF-A0AAU6GJ37-F1
#
_cell.length_a   1.000
_cell.length_b   1.000
_cell.length_c   1.000
_cell.angle_alpha   90.00
_cell.angle_beta   90.00
_cell.angle_gamma   90.00
#
_symmetry.space_group_name_H-M   'P 1'
#
loop_
_entity.id
_entity.type
_entity.pdbx_description
1 polymer ?
#
loop_
_entity_poly.entity_id
_entity_poly.type
_entity_poly.pdbx_seq_one_letter_code
_entity_poly.pdbx_strand_id
1 'polypeptide(L)'
;MAELVRRQHVDAYVGYHAFGLQESDDADLPVPFPDYFAFDVFLSAHPGRLDMTSGGHTHTAAVSVEVWDGRPPEQDLADWDEGAEADFESTSGEVAAWSMHTGRSDDLIGTTLPPPGAPASRPRSRSTGASSHSRR
;
A
#
# COMPACT_ATOMS: atom_id res chain seq x y z
N MET A 1 22.95 -1.23 -7.14
CA MET A 1 21.60 -1.82 -7.05
C MET A 1 20.87 -1.04 -5.98
N ALA A 2 19.54 -0.96 -6.03
CA ALA A 2 18.83 -0.31 -4.94
C ALA A 2 19.01 -1.13 -3.65
N GLU A 3 19.18 -0.44 -2.53
CA GLU A 3 19.26 -1.02 -1.21
C GLU A 3 17.91 -0.86 -0.49
N LEU A 4 17.53 -1.90 0.25
CA LEU A 4 16.35 -1.86 1.09
C LEU A 4 16.65 -0.93 2.26
N VAL A 5 15.98 0.21 2.29
CA VAL A 5 16.14 1.23 3.33
C VAL A 5 15.30 0.87 4.55
N ARG A 6 14.09 0.37 4.33
CA ARG A 6 13.16 0.02 5.39
C ARG A 6 12.24 -1.09 4.95
N ARG A 7 11.98 -2.02 5.86
CA ARG A 7 10.88 -2.97 5.77
C ARG A 7 10.01 -2.83 7.02
N GLN A 8 8.72 -2.70 6.81
CA GLN A 8 7.73 -2.61 7.87
C GLN A 8 6.64 -3.64 7.63
N HIS A 9 6.13 -4.20 8.72
CA HIS A 9 4.98 -5.07 8.68
C HIS A 9 3.83 -4.36 9.37
N VAL A 10 2.66 -4.33 8.74
CA VAL A 10 1.44 -3.74 9.29
C VAL A 10 0.27 -4.68 9.07
N ASP A 11 -0.66 -4.63 10.01
CA ASP A 11 -1.92 -5.36 9.92
C ASP A 11 -2.98 -4.45 9.29
N ALA A 12 -3.39 -4.75 8.06
CA ALA A 12 -4.44 -4.03 7.37
C ALA A 12 -5.78 -4.72 7.58
N TYR A 13 -6.76 -4.02 8.17
CA TYR A 13 -8.10 -4.58 8.32
C TYR A 13 -8.86 -4.52 7.01
N VAL A 14 -9.12 -5.67 6.39
CA VAL A 14 -9.90 -5.78 5.16
C VAL A 14 -11.38 -5.82 5.53
N GLY A 15 -12.13 -4.83 5.06
CA GLY A 15 -13.57 -4.74 5.20
C GLY A 15 -14.24 -4.77 3.83
N TYR A 16 -15.22 -5.65 3.63
CA TYR A 16 -15.94 -5.79 2.36
C TYR A 16 -15.01 -6.00 1.15
N HIS A 17 -14.03 -6.90 1.28
CA HIS A 17 -12.98 -7.15 0.28
C HIS A 17 -12.01 -5.99 0.03
N ALA A 18 -12.08 -4.89 0.77
CA ALA A 18 -11.30 -3.70 0.46
C ALA A 18 -10.47 -3.21 1.65
N PHE A 19 -9.29 -2.70 1.33
CA PHE A 19 -8.52 -1.81 2.18
C PHE A 19 -7.75 -0.81 1.30
N GLY A 20 -7.33 0.30 1.88
CA GLY A 20 -6.51 1.31 1.21
C GLY A 20 -5.23 1.60 1.98
N LEU A 21 -4.21 2.06 1.28
CA LEU A 21 -3.07 2.76 1.85
C LEU A 21 -3.19 4.22 1.43
N GLN A 22 -3.36 5.12 2.39
CA GLN A 22 -3.64 6.53 2.13
C GLN A 22 -2.73 7.41 3.00
N GLU A 23 -2.36 8.58 2.48
CA GLU A 23 -1.65 9.60 3.26
C GLU A 23 -2.25 9.76 4.66
N SER A 24 -1.37 9.82 5.66
CA SER A 24 -1.75 10.02 7.06
C SER A 24 -2.38 11.40 7.28
N ASP A 25 -1.90 12.40 6.54
CA ASP A 25 -2.53 13.71 6.44
C ASP A 25 -3.53 13.70 5.28
N ASP A 26 -4.80 13.49 5.61
CA ASP A 26 -5.89 13.39 4.65
C ASP A 26 -6.52 14.75 4.29
N ALA A 27 -6.05 15.84 4.91
CA ALA A 27 -6.62 17.17 4.72
C ALA A 27 -6.51 17.68 3.27
N ASP A 28 -5.46 17.27 2.55
CA ASP A 28 -5.18 17.66 1.17
C ASP A 28 -5.56 16.59 0.14
N LEU A 29 -6.22 15.51 0.55
CA LEU A 29 -6.59 14.45 -0.38
C LEU A 29 -7.77 14.87 -1.26
N PRO A 30 -7.64 14.78 -2.60
CA PRO A 30 -8.74 15.09 -3.49
C PRO A 30 -9.95 14.18 -3.27
N VAL A 31 -9.70 12.93 -2.89
CA VAL A 31 -10.72 11.89 -2.69
C VAL A 31 -10.28 10.97 -1.54
N PRO A 32 -10.96 10.99 -0.39
CA PRO A 32 -10.66 10.08 0.72
C PRO A 32 -11.20 8.67 0.44
N PHE A 33 -10.55 7.66 1.02
CA PHE A 33 -11.06 6.30 1.02
C PHE A 33 -12.40 6.23 1.77
N PRO A 34 -13.44 5.50 1.28
CA PRO A 34 -13.45 4.61 0.12
C PRO A 34 -14.04 5.20 -1.18
N ASP A 35 -14.10 6.52 -1.33
CA ASP A 35 -14.78 7.12 -2.48
C ASP A 35 -14.09 6.76 -3.80
N TYR A 36 -14.89 6.36 -4.81
CA TYR A 36 -14.43 5.88 -6.13
C TYR A 36 -13.60 4.59 -6.13
N PHE A 37 -13.69 3.77 -5.07
CA PHE A 37 -13.05 2.46 -5.04
C PHE A 37 -13.56 1.56 -6.18
N ALA A 38 -12.64 0.92 -6.92
CA ALA A 38 -12.95 0.00 -8.00
C ALA A 38 -12.76 -1.45 -7.56
N PHE A 39 -13.86 -2.16 -7.28
CA PHE A 39 -13.84 -3.54 -6.79
C PHE A 39 -13.49 -4.58 -7.85
N ASP A 40 -13.54 -4.21 -9.13
CA ASP A 40 -13.22 -5.07 -10.26
C ASP A 40 -11.74 -5.13 -10.60
N VAL A 41 -10.91 -4.35 -9.88
CA VAL A 41 -9.45 -4.33 -10.06
C VAL A 41 -8.74 -4.60 -8.74
N PHE A 42 -7.63 -5.32 -8.82
CA PHE A 42 -6.83 -5.67 -7.64
C PHE A 42 -6.15 -4.45 -7.01
N LEU A 43 -5.58 -3.57 -7.83
CA LEU A 43 -4.88 -2.36 -7.39
C LEU A 43 -5.37 -1.14 -8.20
N SER A 44 -5.87 -0.13 -7.49
CA SER A 44 -6.18 1.18 -8.04
C SER A 44 -5.33 2.27 -7.39
N ALA A 45 -4.95 3.27 -8.18
CA ALA A 45 -4.15 4.39 -7.73
C ALA A 45 -4.90 5.71 -7.84
N HIS A 46 -4.86 6.49 -6.77
CA HIS A 46 -5.38 7.84 -6.66
C HIS A 46 -4.28 8.75 -6.09
N PRO A 47 -4.34 10.07 -6.30
CA PRO A 47 -3.38 10.98 -5.67
C PRO A 47 -3.39 10.82 -4.14
N GLY A 48 -2.25 10.42 -3.56
CA GLY A 48 -2.10 10.17 -2.12
C GLY A 48 -2.83 8.92 -1.60
N ARG A 49 -3.28 8.01 -2.46
CA ARG A 49 -4.00 6.80 -2.06
C ARG A 49 -3.81 5.62 -3.02
N LEU A 50 -3.60 4.43 -2.47
CA LEU A 50 -3.67 3.14 -3.17
C LEU A 50 -4.80 2.32 -2.60
N ASP A 51 -5.60 1.72 -3.47
CA ASP A 51 -6.78 0.95 -3.13
C ASP A 51 -6.55 -0.51 -3.54
N MET A 52 -6.78 -1.44 -2.62
CA MET A 52 -6.49 -2.86 -2.80
C MET A 52 -7.72 -3.72 -2.57
N THR A 53 -7.99 -4.59 -3.53
CA THR A 53 -9.05 -5.60 -3.44
C THR A 53 -8.47 -6.92 -2.96
N SER A 54 -9.18 -7.59 -2.05
CA SER A 54 -8.79 -8.83 -1.41
C SER A 54 -9.71 -9.98 -1.79
N GLY A 55 -9.14 -11.18 -1.94
CA GLY A 55 -9.93 -12.41 -2.12
C GLY A 55 -10.81 -12.77 -0.91
N GLY A 56 -10.43 -12.35 0.30
CA GLY A 56 -11.22 -12.53 1.51
C GLY A 56 -12.15 -11.35 1.80
N HIS A 57 -13.40 -11.63 2.22
CA HIS A 57 -14.42 -10.62 2.50
C HIS A 57 -14.11 -9.75 3.73
N THR A 58 -13.76 -10.38 4.86
CA THR A 58 -13.41 -9.68 6.09
C THR A 58 -12.35 -10.46 6.84
N HIS A 59 -11.19 -9.87 7.02
CA HIS A 59 -10.06 -10.45 7.75
C HIS A 59 -8.99 -9.38 8.00
N THR A 60 -7.98 -9.71 8.79
CA THR A 60 -6.76 -8.91 8.90
C THR A 60 -5.73 -9.45 7.91
N ALA A 61 -5.31 -8.61 6.97
CA ALA A 61 -4.26 -8.92 6.02
C ALA A 61 -2.90 -8.48 6.56
N ALA A 62 -1.93 -9.39 6.50
CA ALA A 62 -0.56 -9.14 6.88
C ALA A 62 0.17 -8.45 5.72
N VAL A 63 0.41 -7.14 5.81
CA VAL A 63 1.00 -6.33 4.74
C VAL A 63 2.47 -6.05 5.04
N SER A 64 3.35 -6.41 4.11
CA SER A 64 4.76 -6.03 4.16
C SER A 64 5.00 -4.85 3.23
N VAL A 65 5.50 -3.74 3.78
CA VAL A 65 5.89 -2.56 3.02
C VAL A 65 7.41 -2.46 3.00
N GLU A 66 7.98 -2.33 1.81
CA GLU A 66 9.41 -2.21 1.59
C GLU A 66 9.71 -0.87 0.90
N VAL A 67 10.59 -0.08 1.50
CA VAL A 67 11.08 1.19 0.97
C VAL A 67 12.52 0.99 0.50
N TRP A 68 12.76 1.33 -0.76
CA TRP A 68 14.04 1.17 -1.44
C TRP A 68 14.59 2.54 -1.85
N ASP A 69 15.91 2.72 -1.83
CA ASP A 69 16.56 3.96 -2.28
C ASP A 69 16.63 4.12 -3.82
N GLY A 70 16.06 3.16 -4.54
CA GLY A 70 16.00 3.12 -6.00
C GLY A 70 14.99 2.08 -6.48
N ARG A 71 15.06 1.70 -7.76
CA ARG A 71 14.17 0.67 -8.31
C ARG A 71 14.42 -0.67 -7.59
N PRO A 72 13.40 -1.28 -6.95
CA PRO A 72 13.56 -2.58 -6.30
C PRO A 72 13.97 -3.66 -7.31
N PRO A 73 14.63 -4.74 -6.86
CA PRO A 73 14.93 -5.88 -7.72
C PRO A 73 13.65 -6.49 -8.30
N GLU A 74 13.76 -7.09 -9.48
CA GLU A 74 12.65 -7.86 -10.05
C GLU A 74 12.32 -9.02 -9.10
N GLN A 75 11.05 -9.09 -8.69
CA GLN A 75 10.56 -10.17 -7.84
C GLN A 75 10.02 -11.30 -8.70
N ASP A 76 10.28 -12.52 -8.27
CA ASP A 76 9.64 -13.71 -8.83
C ASP A 76 8.18 -13.75 -8.35
N LEU A 77 7.24 -13.67 -9.30
CA LEU A 77 5.81 -13.68 -9.05
C LEU A 77 5.22 -15.10 -9.07
N ALA A 78 6.03 -16.15 -9.23
CA ALA A 78 5.56 -17.53 -9.37
C ALA A 78 4.68 -18.02 -8.21
N ASP A 79 4.92 -17.49 -6.99
CA ASP A 79 4.16 -17.86 -5.78
C ASP A 79 2.94 -16.97 -5.51
N TRP A 80 2.59 -16.07 -6.44
CA TRP A 80 1.59 -15.03 -6.21
C TRP A 80 0.28 -15.34 -6.92
N ASP A 81 -0.83 -15.16 -6.19
CA ASP A 81 -2.17 -15.23 -6.79
C ASP A 81 -2.40 -14.08 -7.78
N GLU A 82 -1.97 -12.86 -7.42
CA GLU A 82 -2.10 -11.66 -8.26
C GLU A 82 -1.03 -10.61 -7.91
N GLY A 83 -0.59 -9.82 -8.90
CA GLY A 83 0.41 -8.77 -8.72
C GLY A 83 0.14 -7.58 -9.64
N ALA A 84 0.31 -6.37 -9.09
CA ALA A 84 0.12 -5.13 -9.83
C ALA A 84 1.12 -4.06 -9.36
N GLU A 85 1.32 -3.05 -10.19
CA GLU A 85 2.19 -1.91 -9.92
C GLU A 85 1.43 -0.61 -10.14
N ALA A 86 1.64 0.33 -9.23
CA ALA A 86 1.10 1.68 -9.33
C ALA A 86 2.18 2.70 -8.95
N ASP A 87 2.04 3.91 -9.50
CA ASP A 87 2.78 5.05 -9.01
C ASP A 87 2.02 5.68 -7.83
N PHE A 88 2.74 6.00 -6.76
CA PHE A 88 2.18 6.58 -5.54
C PHE A 88 3.12 7.65 -5.02
N GLU A 89 2.65 8.88 -4.92
CA GLU A 89 3.42 9.98 -4.36
C GLU A 89 2.91 10.30 -2.96
N SER A 90 3.84 10.30 -1.99
CA SER A 90 3.56 10.67 -0.60
C SER A 90 4.04 12.08 -0.34
N THR A 91 3.18 12.91 0.25
CA THR A 91 3.50 14.32 0.54
C THR A 91 3.97 14.48 1.98
N SER A 92 3.33 13.77 2.90
CA SER A 92 3.68 13.78 4.33
C SER A 92 4.87 12.86 4.64
N GLY A 93 5.13 11.87 3.78
CA GLY A 93 6.11 10.82 4.06
C GLY A 93 5.60 9.74 5.01
N GLU A 94 4.31 9.77 5.34
CA GLU A 94 3.63 8.83 6.22
C GLU A 94 2.29 8.41 5.61
N VAL A 95 2.05 7.10 5.58
CA VAL A 95 0.85 6.48 5.01
C VAL A 95 0.22 5.61 6.08
N ALA A 96 -1.10 5.56 6.17
CA ALA A 96 -1.81 4.65 7.06
C ALA A 96 -2.60 3.63 6.24
N ALA A 97 -2.87 2.47 6.84
CA ALA A 97 -3.86 1.54 6.31
C ALA A 97 -5.28 2.03 6.64
N TRP A 98 -6.21 1.90 5.70
CA TRP A 98 -7.61 2.28 5.84
C TRP A 98 -8.53 1.13 5.49
N SER A 99 -9.59 0.97 6.25
CA SER A 99 -10.62 -0.04 6.02
C SER A 99 -11.98 0.60 5.81
N MET A 100 -12.81 -0.05 4.99
CA MET A 100 -14.21 0.38 4.82
C MET A 100 -15.03 0.22 6.11
N HIS A 101 -14.59 -0.69 7.00
CA HIS A 101 -15.33 -1.03 8.21
C HIS A 101 -14.79 -0.31 9.46
N THR A 102 -13.47 -0.28 9.66
CA THR A 102 -12.84 0.30 10.86
C THR A 102 -12.26 1.70 10.64
N GLY A 103 -12.20 2.19 9.39
CA GLY A 103 -11.52 3.44 9.06
C GLY A 103 -10.00 3.30 9.11
N ARG A 104 -9.34 4.40 9.45
CA ARG A 104 -7.88 4.51 9.56
C ARG A 104 -7.31 3.62 10.68
N SER A 105 -6.22 2.93 10.38
CA SER A 105 -5.38 2.24 11.35
C SER A 105 -4.43 3.21 12.08
N ASP A 106 -4.10 2.90 13.32
CA ASP A 106 -3.09 3.61 14.12
C ASP A 106 -1.65 3.36 13.60
N ASP A 107 -1.43 2.31 12.81
CA ASP A 107 -0.12 1.98 12.24
C ASP A 107 0.28 2.94 11.11
N LEU A 108 1.34 3.70 11.37
CA LEU A 108 1.96 4.59 10.39
C LEU A 108 3.09 3.89 9.63
N ILE A 109 2.99 3.96 8.31
CA ILE A 109 3.95 3.48 7.34
C ILE A 109 4.79 4.67 6.88
N GLY A 110 6.03 4.76 7.35
CA GLY A 110 6.93 5.82 6.94
C GLY A 110 7.55 5.53 5.57
N THR A 111 7.28 6.38 4.58
CA THR A 111 7.76 6.30 3.19
C THR A 111 8.96 7.21 2.92
N THR A 112 9.28 8.12 3.85
CA THR A 112 10.44 9.01 3.76
C THR A 112 11.75 8.23 3.75
N LEU A 113 12.54 8.43 2.69
CA LEU A 113 13.94 8.01 2.64
C LEU A 113 14.76 8.85 3.63
N PRO A 114 15.69 8.24 4.40
CA PRO A 114 16.65 9.02 5.19
C PRO A 114 17.46 9.88 4.21
N PRO A 115 17.77 11.16 4.52
CA PRO A 115 18.43 12.03 3.56
C PRO A 115 19.88 11.61 3.32
N PRO A 116 20.34 11.62 2.06
CA PRO A 116 21.68 12.07 1.77
C PRO A 116 21.64 13.11 0.64
N GLY A 117 21.65 14.40 0.97
CA GLY A 117 21.82 15.51 0.00
C GLY A 117 21.01 15.37 -1.30
N ALA A 118 19.73 15.73 -1.25
CA ALA A 118 18.69 15.55 -2.28
C ALA A 118 19.06 16.01 -3.73
N PRO A 119 18.38 15.50 -4.79
CA PRO A 119 16.98 15.89 -5.05
C PRO A 119 16.02 14.76 -5.45
N ALA A 120 14.77 14.88 -4.96
CA ALA A 120 13.51 14.31 -5.45
C ALA A 120 13.52 12.84 -5.91
N SER A 121 13.51 11.93 -4.94
CA SER A 121 13.10 10.55 -5.14
C SER A 121 11.57 10.45 -5.15
N ARG A 122 10.99 10.11 -6.30
CA ARG A 122 9.59 9.67 -6.40
C ARG A 122 9.47 8.32 -5.71
N PRO A 123 8.81 8.20 -4.54
CA PRO A 123 8.51 6.88 -4.01
C PRO A 123 7.66 6.15 -5.07
N ARG A 124 8.02 4.91 -5.40
CA ARG A 124 7.13 4.01 -6.13
C ARG A 124 6.72 2.96 -5.12
N SER A 125 5.44 2.94 -4.77
CA SER A 125 4.90 1.92 -3.88
C SER A 125 4.35 0.79 -4.75
N ARG A 126 5.00 -0.37 -4.69
CA ARG A 126 4.48 -1.62 -5.27
C ARG A 126 3.80 -2.37 -4.13
N SER A 127 2.47 -2.45 -4.16
CA SER A 127 1.71 -3.24 -3.20
C SER A 127 1.49 -4.65 -3.72
N THR A 128 1.77 -5.63 -2.88
CA THR A 128 1.83 -7.05 -3.24
C THR A 128 0.92 -7.81 -2.28
N GLY A 129 -0.17 -8.37 -2.78
CA GLY A 129 -1.18 -9.03 -1.96
C GLY A 129 -1.11 -10.54 -2.09
N ALA A 130 -0.49 -11.23 -1.13
CA ALA A 130 -0.67 -12.66 -0.99
C ALA A 130 -2.01 -12.93 -0.30
N SER A 131 -3.06 -13.16 -1.07
CA SER A 131 -4.29 -13.73 -0.52
C SER A 131 -3.99 -15.18 -0.15
N SER A 132 -3.92 -15.51 1.14
CA SER A 132 -3.78 -16.91 1.56
C SER A 132 -5.08 -17.66 1.25
N HIS A 133 -5.17 -18.23 0.06
CA HIS A 133 -6.21 -19.20 -0.29
C HIS A 133 -6.02 -20.47 0.56
N SER A 134 -6.64 -20.49 1.74
CA SER A 134 -6.97 -21.73 2.44
C SER A 134 -7.96 -22.52 1.56
N ARG A 135 -7.46 -23.28 0.58
CA ARG A 135 -8.25 -24.32 -0.09
C ARG A 135 -8.66 -25.36 0.97
N ARG A 136 -9.98 -25.52 1.13
CA ARG A 136 -10.61 -26.66 1.81
C ARG A 136 -10.24 -27.98 1.14
#